data_AF-A0A3N5NUK9-F1
#
_entry.id   AF-A0A3N5NUK9-F1
#
_cell.length_a   1.000
_cell.length_b   1.000
_cell.length_c   1.000
_cell.angle_alpha   90.00
_cell.angle_beta   90.00
_cell.angle_gamma   90.00
#
_symmetry.space_group_name_H-M   'P 1'
#
loop_
_entity.id
_entity.type
_entity.pdbx_description
1 polymer ?
#
loop_
_entity_poly.entity_id
_entity_poly.type
_entity_poly.pdbx_seq_one_letter_code
_entity_poly.pdbx_strand_id
1 'polypeptide(L)'
;MKNKNLVVTIVFLGVIFFSASVAMAKVQGLCAQCHTMHHSQTPWGWTDGGGVFTAWPGAAGDTPLGALLVGSGGCIGCHTAPSGIQNDGTNVIPYVDQVTLPTYGATGTEGNTLAGGTFYHVRNGSDTKGHNVVGVALQDGNLALQPPGYDSTFGGNLGLPAGPWAEQLTCAGAVGCHGDHTETDPFGAVRGGHHGDD
;
A
#
# COMPACT_ATOMS: atom_id res chain seq x y z
N MET A 1 55.55 -17.08 -11.22
CA MET A 1 55.03 -16.81 -9.86
C MET A 1 53.52 -16.64 -9.97
N LYS A 2 52.72 -17.54 -9.41
CA LYS A 2 51.26 -17.39 -9.42
C LYS A 2 50.92 -16.13 -8.61
N ASN A 3 50.34 -15.11 -9.24
CA ASN A 3 49.92 -13.88 -8.58
C ASN A 3 48.76 -14.22 -7.64
N LYS A 4 49.08 -14.71 -6.43
CA LYS A 4 48.11 -15.04 -5.38
C LYS A 4 47.18 -13.85 -5.10
N ASN A 5 47.70 -12.63 -5.22
CA ASN A 5 46.94 -11.40 -5.07
C ASN A 5 45.87 -11.23 -6.17
N LEU A 6 46.17 -11.61 -7.42
CA LEU A 6 45.21 -11.53 -8.53
C LEU A 6 44.06 -12.52 -8.34
N VAL A 7 44.36 -13.73 -7.88
CA VAL A 7 43.34 -14.76 -7.62
C VAL A 7 42.42 -14.32 -6.46
N VAL A 8 42.98 -13.74 -5.40
CA VAL A 8 42.20 -13.22 -4.27
C VAL A 8 41.31 -12.06 -4.72
N THR A 9 41.81 -11.12 -5.53
CA THR A 9 41.00 -10.01 -6.06
C THR A 9 39.86 -10.49 -6.94
N ILE A 10 40.09 -11.48 -7.81
CA ILE A 10 39.04 -12.04 -8.67
C ILE A 10 37.97 -12.75 -7.84
N VAL A 11 38.35 -13.52 -6.82
CA VAL A 11 37.39 -14.17 -5.92
C VAL A 11 36.60 -13.14 -5.12
N PHE A 12 37.25 -12.09 -4.63
CA PHE A 12 36.58 -11.04 -3.85
C PHE A 12 35.58 -10.24 -4.70
N LEU A 13 35.96 -9.86 -5.93
CA LEU A 13 35.04 -9.24 -6.89
C LEU A 13 33.91 -10.18 -7.29
N GLY A 14 34.20 -11.46 -7.52
CA GLY A 14 33.20 -12.48 -7.81
C GLY A 14 32.17 -12.61 -6.69
N VAL A 15 32.58 -12.62 -5.43
CA VAL A 15 31.65 -12.64 -4.29
C VAL A 15 30.81 -11.37 -4.27
N ILE A 16 31.37 -10.17 -4.46
CA ILE A 16 30.61 -8.92 -4.50
C ILE A 16 29.55 -8.93 -5.62
N PHE A 17 29.92 -9.37 -6.83
CA PHE A 17 28.99 -9.43 -7.96
C PHE A 17 27.90 -10.52 -7.83
N PHE A 18 28.16 -11.63 -7.13
CA PHE A 18 27.19 -12.69 -6.91
C PHE A 18 26.35 -12.55 -5.62
N SER A 19 26.77 -11.68 -4.69
CA SER A 19 26.02 -11.39 -3.46
C SER A 19 25.24 -10.07 -3.50
N ALA A 20 25.38 -9.29 -4.57
CA ALA A 20 24.40 -8.28 -4.91
C ALA A 20 23.11 -8.97 -5.37
N SER A 21 22.28 -9.37 -4.42
CA SER A 21 20.86 -9.62 -4.69
C SER A 21 20.32 -8.34 -5.32
N VAL A 22 19.92 -8.40 -6.58
CA VAL A 22 19.01 -7.38 -7.12
C VAL A 22 17.71 -7.56 -6.34
N ALA A 23 17.51 -6.72 -5.33
CA ALA A 23 16.15 -6.38 -4.99
C ALA A 23 15.57 -5.79 -6.28
N MET A 24 14.41 -6.29 -6.67
CA MET A 24 13.71 -5.78 -7.84
C MET A 24 12.48 -5.09 -7.27
N ALA A 25 12.41 -3.77 -7.44
CA ALA A 25 11.32 -3.00 -6.89
C ALA A 25 10.02 -3.55 -7.46
N LYS A 26 9.10 -3.99 -6.58
CA LYS A 26 7.88 -4.67 -7.05
C LYS A 26 6.91 -3.69 -7.70
N VAL A 27 6.95 -2.41 -7.32
CA VAL A 27 6.19 -1.34 -7.97
C VAL A 27 7.00 -0.82 -9.16
N GLN A 28 6.73 -1.41 -10.33
CA GLN A 28 7.21 -0.95 -11.64
C GLN A 28 6.06 -0.29 -12.42
N GLY A 29 6.37 0.41 -13.50
CA GLY A 29 5.37 1.02 -14.39
C GLY A 29 5.51 2.53 -14.48
N LEU A 30 4.47 3.18 -15.02
CA LEU A 30 4.50 4.62 -15.24
C LEU A 30 4.21 5.33 -13.92
N CYS A 31 5.15 6.16 -13.44
CA CYS A 31 4.98 6.92 -12.19
C CYS A 31 3.68 7.74 -12.20
N ALA A 32 3.26 8.23 -13.38
CA ALA A 32 2.02 8.98 -13.59
C ALA A 32 0.73 8.21 -13.26
N GLN A 33 0.80 6.89 -13.08
CA GLN A 33 -0.34 6.09 -12.60
C GLN A 33 -0.63 6.34 -11.12
N CYS A 34 0.38 6.82 -10.37
CA CYS A 34 0.32 7.01 -8.93
C CYS A 34 0.66 8.42 -8.48
N HIS A 35 1.48 9.14 -9.24
CA HIS A 35 2.00 10.45 -8.89
C HIS A 35 1.60 11.50 -9.92
N THR A 36 1.28 12.69 -9.46
CA THR A 36 1.12 13.87 -10.28
C THR A 36 2.12 14.94 -9.88
N MET A 37 2.92 15.40 -10.82
CA MET A 37 3.86 16.50 -10.58
C MET A 37 3.17 17.86 -10.67
N HIS A 38 2.08 17.94 -11.44
CA HIS A 38 1.36 19.17 -11.73
C HIS A 38 -0.14 18.89 -11.84
N HIS A 39 -0.94 19.77 -11.23
CA HIS A 39 -2.41 19.75 -11.24
C HIS A 39 -3.06 19.98 -12.63
N SER A 40 -2.28 19.99 -13.71
CA SER A 40 -2.75 20.22 -15.09
C SER A 40 -3.07 18.93 -15.87
N GLN A 41 -2.96 17.75 -15.24
CA GLN A 41 -3.18 16.46 -15.88
C GLN A 41 -4.68 16.12 -15.89
N THR A 42 -5.42 16.67 -16.86
CA THR A 42 -6.84 16.34 -17.08
C THR A 42 -7.03 15.51 -18.35
N PRO A 43 -7.95 14.52 -18.37
CA PRO A 43 -8.83 14.12 -17.27
C PRO A 43 -8.08 13.27 -16.23
N TRP A 44 -8.44 13.45 -14.95
CA TRP A 44 -8.02 12.56 -13.87
C TRP A 44 -8.68 11.20 -14.12
N GLY A 45 -8.03 10.34 -14.89
CA GLY A 45 -8.57 9.07 -15.36
C GLY A 45 -8.78 8.01 -14.28
N TRP A 46 -8.69 8.38 -13.00
CA TRP A 46 -8.92 7.49 -11.88
C TRP A 46 -10.31 7.76 -11.30
N THR A 47 -11.21 6.80 -11.50
CA THR A 47 -12.43 6.68 -10.71
C THR A 47 -12.05 5.91 -9.45
N ASP A 48 -11.89 6.63 -8.35
CA ASP A 48 -11.69 6.04 -7.03
C ASP A 48 -12.99 5.37 -6.60
N GLY A 49 -13.10 4.05 -6.72
CA GLY A 49 -14.15 3.33 -5.98
C GLY A 49 -15.61 3.62 -6.39
N GLY A 50 -15.90 4.48 -7.36
CA GLY A 50 -17.26 4.97 -7.65
C GLY A 50 -17.45 6.49 -7.54
N GLY A 51 -16.40 7.27 -7.27
CA GLY A 51 -16.38 8.72 -7.47
C GLY A 51 -15.67 9.06 -8.78
N VAL A 52 -16.21 10.01 -9.55
CA VAL A 52 -15.38 10.84 -10.41
C VAL A 52 -14.99 12.00 -9.50
N PHE A 53 -13.71 12.17 -9.17
CA PHE A 53 -13.26 13.43 -8.59
C PHE A 53 -13.48 14.53 -9.64
N THR A 54 -14.61 15.23 -9.54
CA THR A 54 -14.85 16.46 -10.31
C THR A 54 -14.07 17.64 -9.75
N ALA A 55 -13.40 17.47 -8.61
CA ALA A 55 -12.55 18.46 -7.96
C ALA A 55 -11.44 17.78 -7.12
N TRP A 56 -10.27 18.42 -7.05
CA TRP A 56 -9.17 18.01 -6.18
C TRP A 56 -9.64 18.00 -4.72
N PRO A 57 -9.44 16.89 -4.00
CA PRO A 57 -9.89 16.75 -2.61
C PRO A 57 -9.07 17.58 -1.60
N GLY A 58 -8.01 18.25 -2.05
CA GLY A 58 -7.47 19.44 -1.39
C GLY A 58 -8.37 20.65 -1.64
N ALA A 59 -9.60 20.60 -1.15
CA ALA A 59 -10.59 21.70 -1.24
C ALA A 59 -10.18 22.97 -0.45
N ALA A 60 -8.89 23.17 -0.18
CA ALA A 60 -8.31 24.38 0.35
C ALA A 60 -6.87 24.57 -0.20
N GLY A 61 -6.77 25.00 -1.46
CA GLY A 61 -5.53 25.51 -2.03
C GLY A 61 -4.57 24.46 -2.59
N ASP A 62 -3.64 24.94 -3.40
CA ASP A 62 -2.60 24.23 -4.18
C ASP A 62 -1.58 23.46 -3.31
N THR A 63 -2.03 22.77 -2.26
CA THR A 63 -1.16 22.00 -1.38
C THR A 63 -0.87 20.65 -2.01
N PRO A 64 0.41 20.30 -2.21
CA PRO A 64 0.79 18.97 -2.68
C PRO A 64 0.29 17.90 -1.70
N LEU A 65 -0.32 16.83 -2.22
CA LEU A 65 -0.58 15.64 -1.42
C LEU A 65 0.75 14.95 -1.09
N GLY A 66 0.76 14.19 0.01
CA GLY A 66 1.93 13.41 0.42
C GLY A 66 2.47 12.57 -0.74
N ALA A 67 3.79 12.60 -0.94
CA ALA A 67 4.48 11.96 -2.06
C ALA A 67 3.92 12.30 -3.46
N LEU A 68 3.25 13.44 -3.64
CA LEU A 68 2.67 13.88 -4.92
C LEU A 68 1.65 12.88 -5.50
N LEU A 69 0.89 12.18 -4.68
CA LEU A 69 -0.03 11.15 -5.16
C LEU A 69 -1.21 11.69 -5.97
N VAL A 70 -1.69 10.90 -6.92
CA VAL A 70 -2.91 11.17 -7.70
C VAL A 70 -4.15 10.91 -6.82
N GLY A 71 -4.74 11.98 -6.30
CA GLY A 71 -6.00 11.95 -5.52
C GLY A 71 -5.82 11.85 -4.00
N SER A 72 -6.83 12.27 -3.22
CA SER A 72 -6.76 12.32 -1.73
C SER A 72 -6.70 10.97 -1.05
N GLY A 73 -6.96 9.90 -1.79
CA GLY A 73 -6.98 8.55 -1.23
C GLY A 73 -5.61 8.10 -0.70
N GLY A 74 -4.53 8.82 -1.00
CA GLY A 74 -3.18 8.39 -0.63
C GLY A 74 -2.91 7.01 -1.22
N CYS A 75 -2.60 6.04 -0.36
CA CYS A 75 -2.38 4.64 -0.75
C CYS A 75 -3.54 4.06 -1.58
N ILE A 76 -4.80 4.30 -1.19
CA ILE A 76 -5.96 3.68 -1.85
C ILE A 76 -6.16 4.25 -3.27
N GLY A 77 -5.65 5.45 -3.53
CA GLY A 77 -5.65 6.06 -4.86
C GLY A 77 -4.88 5.23 -5.88
N CYS A 78 -3.80 4.56 -5.48
CA CYS A 78 -3.05 3.64 -6.34
C CYS A 78 -3.53 2.19 -6.21
N HIS A 79 -3.95 1.79 -5.01
CA HIS A 79 -4.20 0.40 -4.68
C HIS A 79 -5.68 -0.02 -4.81
N THR A 80 -6.49 0.73 -5.57
CA THR A 80 -7.87 0.37 -5.93
C THR A 80 -7.96 -0.07 -7.37
N ALA A 81 -8.40 -1.30 -7.64
CA ALA A 81 -8.62 -1.75 -9.00
C ALA A 81 -9.75 -0.93 -9.66
N PRO A 82 -9.51 -0.28 -10.81
CA PRO A 82 -10.52 0.53 -11.49
C PRO A 82 -11.62 -0.32 -12.14
N SER A 83 -11.43 -1.65 -12.22
CA SER A 83 -12.49 -2.60 -12.52
C SER A 83 -12.23 -3.91 -11.81
N GLY A 84 -13.30 -4.66 -11.49
CA GLY A 84 -13.19 -5.96 -10.84
C GLY A 84 -12.55 -7.06 -11.69
N ILE A 85 -12.11 -6.82 -12.92
CA ILE A 85 -11.33 -7.83 -13.68
C ILE A 85 -9.84 -7.66 -13.37
N GLN A 86 -9.44 -6.49 -12.89
CA GLN A 86 -8.05 -6.15 -12.71
C GLN A 86 -7.48 -6.57 -11.37
N ASN A 87 -8.22 -7.20 -10.45
CA ASN A 87 -7.64 -7.69 -9.19
C ASN A 87 -7.36 -9.21 -9.23
N ASP A 88 -6.48 -9.63 -10.13
CA ASP A 88 -6.14 -11.04 -10.40
C ASP A 88 -4.76 -11.46 -9.84
N GLY A 89 -4.09 -10.57 -9.11
CA GLY A 89 -2.77 -10.81 -8.54
C GLY A 89 -1.59 -10.74 -9.51
N THR A 90 -1.83 -10.46 -10.79
CA THR A 90 -0.77 -10.31 -11.80
C THR A 90 -0.29 -8.87 -11.99
N ASN A 91 -1.02 -7.90 -11.43
CA ASN A 91 -0.68 -6.49 -11.52
C ASN A 91 0.62 -6.15 -10.80
N VAL A 92 1.29 -5.16 -11.38
CA VAL A 92 2.51 -4.59 -10.82
C VAL A 92 2.22 -3.75 -9.58
N ILE A 93 1.07 -3.07 -9.56
CA ILE A 93 0.52 -2.42 -8.36
C ILE A 93 -0.47 -3.40 -7.71
N PRO A 94 -0.25 -3.85 -6.46
CA PRO A 94 -1.18 -4.75 -5.80
C PRO A 94 -2.49 -4.01 -5.48
N TYR A 95 -3.63 -4.52 -5.93
CA TYR A 95 -4.92 -3.93 -5.60
C TYR A 95 -5.50 -4.55 -4.33
N VAL A 96 -5.73 -3.72 -3.32
CA VAL A 96 -6.33 -4.12 -2.03
C VAL A 96 -7.80 -3.70 -1.93
N ASP A 97 -8.27 -2.85 -2.85
CA ASP A 97 -9.67 -2.50 -3.01
C ASP A 97 -10.09 -2.56 -4.49
N GLN A 98 -11.38 -2.48 -4.76
CA GLN A 98 -11.92 -2.44 -6.11
C GLN A 98 -13.28 -1.76 -6.14
N VAL A 99 -13.65 -1.18 -7.28
CA VAL A 99 -14.89 -0.38 -7.40
C VAL A 99 -16.15 -1.23 -7.55
N THR A 100 -16.02 -2.49 -7.96
CA THR A 100 -17.13 -3.43 -8.19
C THR A 100 -17.13 -4.54 -7.16
N LEU A 101 -18.30 -5.12 -6.90
CA LEU A 101 -18.45 -6.25 -5.97
C LEU A 101 -17.46 -7.40 -6.30
N PRO A 102 -16.66 -7.87 -5.32
CA PRO A 102 -15.81 -9.04 -5.50
C PRO A 102 -16.58 -10.31 -5.85
N THR A 103 -16.03 -11.08 -6.78
CA THR A 103 -16.33 -12.50 -7.00
C THR A 103 -15.23 -13.32 -6.35
N TYR A 104 -15.59 -14.35 -5.58
CA TYR A 104 -14.62 -15.22 -4.89
C TYR A 104 -14.46 -16.59 -5.56
N GLY A 105 -15.39 -16.97 -6.43
CA GLY A 105 -15.45 -18.35 -6.94
C GLY A 105 -15.92 -19.32 -5.86
N ALA A 106 -15.56 -20.60 -6.02
CA ALA A 106 -15.99 -21.66 -5.11
C ALA A 106 -15.06 -21.79 -3.90
N THR A 107 -13.76 -21.49 -4.08
CA THR A 107 -12.75 -21.70 -3.03
C THR A 107 -12.07 -20.39 -2.59
N GLY A 108 -12.40 -19.26 -3.21
CA GLY A 108 -11.77 -17.98 -2.93
C GLY A 108 -10.53 -17.70 -3.77
N THR A 109 -10.11 -18.63 -4.64
CA THR A 109 -8.91 -18.51 -5.46
C THR A 109 -9.20 -18.31 -6.96
N GLU A 110 -10.46 -18.47 -7.38
CA GLU A 110 -10.89 -18.31 -8.78
C GLU A 110 -11.48 -16.93 -9.07
N GLY A 111 -11.64 -16.13 -8.01
CA GLY A 111 -12.24 -14.82 -8.02
C GLY A 111 -11.33 -13.68 -8.47
N ASN A 112 -11.83 -12.46 -8.29
CA ASN A 112 -11.11 -11.22 -8.52
C ASN A 112 -10.63 -10.58 -7.20
N THR A 113 -10.09 -11.41 -6.33
CA THR A 113 -9.58 -10.97 -5.04
C THR A 113 -8.27 -11.66 -4.73
N LEU A 114 -7.37 -10.96 -4.06
CA LEU A 114 -6.11 -11.53 -3.57
C LEU A 114 -6.36 -12.41 -2.34
N ALA A 115 -5.35 -13.18 -1.95
CA ALA A 115 -5.40 -13.99 -0.72
C ALA A 115 -5.67 -13.16 0.55
N GLY A 116 -5.31 -11.87 0.54
CA GLY A 116 -5.62 -10.92 1.63
C GLY A 116 -7.07 -10.38 1.59
N GLY A 117 -7.86 -10.73 0.59
CA GLY A 117 -9.21 -10.22 0.39
C GLY A 117 -9.24 -8.84 -0.28
N THR A 118 -10.30 -8.08 0.01
CA THR A 118 -10.51 -6.72 -0.51
C THR A 118 -11.23 -5.86 0.51
N PHE A 119 -10.88 -4.57 0.54
CA PHE A 119 -11.55 -3.58 1.38
C PHE A 119 -12.95 -3.17 0.91
N TYR A 120 -13.40 -3.64 -0.25
CA TYR A 120 -14.73 -3.33 -0.80
C TYR A 120 -15.83 -3.41 0.28
N HIS A 121 -15.84 -4.48 1.07
CA HIS A 121 -16.91 -4.70 2.05
C HIS A 121 -16.96 -3.66 3.17
N VAL A 122 -15.82 -3.29 3.74
CA VAL A 122 -15.76 -2.29 4.82
C VAL A 122 -16.02 -0.88 4.27
N ARG A 123 -15.53 -0.58 3.07
CA ARG A 123 -15.85 0.67 2.35
C ARG A 123 -17.35 0.81 2.09
N ASN A 124 -18.05 -0.30 1.88
CA ASN A 124 -19.49 -0.37 1.74
C ASN A 124 -20.25 -0.58 3.08
N GLY A 125 -19.61 -0.31 4.22
CA GLY A 125 -20.27 -0.22 5.53
C GLY A 125 -20.42 -1.53 6.29
N SER A 126 -19.69 -2.58 5.89
CA SER A 126 -19.73 -3.88 6.57
C SER A 126 -18.52 -4.08 7.48
N ASP A 127 -18.53 -3.46 8.66
CA ASP A 127 -17.46 -3.52 9.67
C ASP A 127 -17.04 -4.97 10.03
N THR A 128 -17.96 -5.93 9.99
CA THR A 128 -17.67 -7.34 10.32
C THR A 128 -16.90 -8.08 9.23
N LYS A 129 -16.48 -7.43 8.14
CA LYS A 129 -15.85 -8.07 6.98
C LYS A 129 -14.42 -7.62 6.71
N GLY A 130 -13.80 -6.88 7.61
CA GLY A 130 -12.40 -6.50 7.46
C GLY A 130 -11.96 -5.47 8.48
N HIS A 131 -10.78 -4.91 8.24
CA HIS A 131 -10.25 -3.81 9.02
C HIS A 131 -10.69 -2.48 8.42
N ASN A 132 -11.24 -1.59 9.24
CA ASN A 132 -11.62 -0.25 8.81
C ASN A 132 -10.39 0.67 8.80
N VAL A 133 -9.78 0.83 7.63
CA VAL A 133 -8.56 1.63 7.44
C VAL A 133 -8.90 3.08 7.10
N VAL A 134 -8.12 4.03 7.63
CA VAL A 134 -8.23 5.46 7.28
C VAL A 134 -8.11 5.64 5.76
N GLY A 135 -9.00 6.44 5.17
CA GLY A 135 -9.05 6.67 3.73
C GLY A 135 -9.79 5.59 2.93
N VAL A 136 -10.21 4.51 3.59
CA VAL A 136 -10.96 3.39 2.98
C VAL A 136 -12.39 3.32 3.53
N ALA A 137 -12.51 3.36 4.86
CA ALA A 137 -13.78 3.27 5.56
C ALA A 137 -13.78 4.23 6.77
N LEU A 138 -14.98 4.57 7.24
CA LEU A 138 -15.14 5.23 8.55
C LEU A 138 -14.67 4.29 9.66
N GLN A 139 -14.38 4.85 10.83
CA GLN A 139 -14.04 4.07 12.02
C GLN A 139 -15.06 2.95 12.27
N ASP A 140 -14.58 1.77 12.68
CA ASP A 140 -15.41 0.61 12.97
C ASP A 140 -16.46 0.93 14.05
N GLY A 141 -17.73 0.69 13.76
CA GLY A 141 -18.84 0.96 14.67
C GLY A 141 -18.97 -0.04 15.82
N ASN A 142 -18.38 -1.23 15.69
CA ASN A 142 -18.42 -2.29 16.70
C ASN A 142 -17.19 -2.28 17.61
N LEU A 143 -16.02 -1.98 17.05
CA LEU A 143 -14.73 -2.06 17.74
C LEU A 143 -14.06 -0.69 17.97
N ALA A 144 -14.68 0.39 17.48
CA ALA A 144 -14.12 1.73 17.53
C ALA A 144 -12.73 1.79 16.88
N LEU A 145 -11.71 2.18 17.64
CA LEU A 145 -10.33 2.30 17.15
C LEU A 145 -9.58 0.97 17.16
N GLN A 146 -10.15 -0.06 17.77
CA GLN A 146 -9.49 -1.32 17.98
C GLN A 146 -9.58 -2.19 16.72
N PRO A 147 -8.48 -2.46 16.00
CA PRO A 147 -8.55 -3.30 14.81
C PRO A 147 -8.94 -4.75 15.17
N PRO A 148 -9.76 -5.41 14.34
CA PRO A 148 -10.12 -6.82 14.53
C PRO A 148 -8.91 -7.73 14.74
N GLY A 149 -8.91 -8.54 15.79
CA GLY A 149 -7.88 -9.55 16.02
C GLY A 149 -6.53 -9.03 16.51
N TYR A 150 -6.39 -7.74 16.83
CA TYR A 150 -5.18 -7.25 17.48
C TYR A 150 -5.06 -7.78 18.92
N ASP A 151 -3.85 -8.24 19.23
CA ASP A 151 -3.41 -8.65 20.56
C ASP A 151 -2.26 -7.74 20.98
N SER A 152 -2.39 -7.03 22.12
CA SER A 152 -1.38 -6.07 22.58
C SER A 152 -0.04 -6.71 22.98
N THR A 153 -0.05 -7.98 23.36
CA THR A 153 1.15 -8.74 23.71
C THR A 153 1.94 -9.09 22.45
N PHE A 154 1.25 -9.42 21.35
CA PHE A 154 1.90 -9.71 20.07
C PHE A 154 2.25 -8.43 19.30
N GLY A 155 1.32 -7.48 19.23
CA GLY A 155 1.47 -6.23 18.48
C GLY A 155 2.66 -5.40 18.94
N GLY A 156 2.89 -5.29 20.25
CA GLY A 156 4.05 -4.58 20.79
C GLY A 156 5.40 -5.15 20.29
N ASN A 157 5.50 -6.47 20.08
CA ASN A 157 6.71 -7.09 19.54
C ASN A 157 6.91 -6.80 18.04
N LEU A 158 5.83 -6.42 17.34
CA LEU A 158 5.88 -5.98 15.94
C LEU A 158 6.07 -4.47 15.81
N GLY A 159 6.25 -3.74 16.92
CA GLY A 159 6.36 -2.28 16.91
C GLY A 159 5.02 -1.55 16.77
N LEU A 160 3.89 -2.27 16.76
CA LEU A 160 2.56 -1.67 16.86
C LEU A 160 2.34 -1.17 18.30
N PRO A 161 1.27 -0.39 18.58
CA PRO A 161 0.96 0.04 19.93
C PRO A 161 1.01 -1.13 20.91
N ALA A 162 1.38 -0.90 22.17
CA ALA A 162 1.42 -1.95 23.21
C ALA A 162 0.14 -1.97 24.08
N GLY A 163 -0.87 -1.19 23.70
CA GLY A 163 -2.10 -0.98 24.46
C GLY A 163 -3.26 -0.55 23.55
N PRO A 164 -4.31 0.06 24.13
CA PRO A 164 -5.45 0.53 23.34
C PRO A 164 -5.02 1.47 22.22
N TRP A 165 -5.64 1.31 21.06
CA TRP A 165 -5.39 2.16 19.91
C TRP A 165 -6.00 3.54 20.15
N ALA A 166 -5.19 4.59 19.99
CA ALA A 166 -5.61 5.98 20.12
C ALA A 166 -6.06 6.59 18.77
N GLU A 167 -5.77 5.91 17.67
CA GLU A 167 -6.01 6.35 16.30
C GLU A 167 -6.52 5.15 15.47
N GLN A 168 -7.26 5.44 14.41
CA GLN A 168 -7.76 4.41 13.50
C GLN A 168 -6.59 3.83 12.70
N LEU A 169 -6.63 2.52 12.42
CA LEU A 169 -5.65 1.83 11.60
C LEU A 169 -5.41 2.53 10.26
N THR A 170 -4.14 2.73 9.91
CA THR A 170 -3.72 3.32 8.63
C THR A 170 -3.11 2.25 7.71
N CYS A 171 -2.85 2.61 6.45
CA CYS A 171 -2.12 1.71 5.56
C CYS A 171 -0.67 1.49 6.02
N ALA A 172 -0.02 2.54 6.56
CA ALA A 172 1.37 2.51 6.98
C ALA A 172 1.66 3.46 8.14
N GLY A 173 2.83 3.29 8.77
CA GLY A 173 3.29 4.09 9.92
C GLY A 173 3.06 3.40 11.26
N ALA A 174 3.16 4.17 12.34
CA ALA A 174 3.14 3.68 13.72
C ALA A 174 1.88 2.89 14.11
N VAL A 175 0.76 3.18 13.44
CA VAL A 175 -0.52 2.48 13.58
C VAL A 175 -0.95 1.85 12.25
N GLY A 176 0.00 1.51 11.37
CA GLY A 176 -0.27 0.97 10.05
C GLY A 176 0.06 -0.51 9.92
N CYS A 177 -0.41 -1.13 8.82
CA CYS A 177 -0.06 -2.51 8.48
C CYS A 177 1.33 -2.64 7.80
N HIS A 178 1.87 -1.53 7.31
CA HIS A 178 3.07 -1.50 6.49
C HIS A 178 4.09 -0.46 6.97
N GLY A 179 5.34 -0.70 6.62
CA GLY A 179 6.44 0.23 6.84
C GLY A 179 7.01 0.19 8.26
N ASP A 180 7.81 1.20 8.57
CA ASP A 180 8.42 1.40 9.87
C ASP A 180 7.37 1.91 10.88
N HIS A 181 7.09 1.09 11.90
CA HIS A 181 6.14 1.45 12.96
C HIS A 181 6.71 2.47 13.98
N THR A 182 7.94 2.94 13.80
CA THR A 182 8.48 4.07 14.56
C THR A 182 8.24 5.42 13.88
N GLU A 183 7.78 5.41 12.62
CA GLU A 183 7.46 6.62 11.86
C GLU A 183 5.94 6.88 11.86
N THR A 184 5.57 8.12 12.14
CA THR A 184 4.17 8.57 12.18
C THR A 184 3.64 8.94 10.80
N ASP A 185 4.48 9.47 9.91
CA ASP A 185 4.12 9.76 8.53
C ASP A 185 4.02 8.44 7.73
N PRO A 186 2.84 8.05 7.23
CA PRO A 186 2.70 6.82 6.46
C PRO A 186 3.61 6.74 5.24
N PHE A 187 3.94 7.89 4.62
CA PHE A 187 4.84 7.94 3.46
C PHE A 187 6.31 7.84 3.86
N GLY A 188 6.70 8.46 4.98
CA GLY A 188 7.99 8.25 5.63
C GLY A 188 8.21 6.79 6.00
N ALA A 189 7.19 6.13 6.56
CA ALA A 189 7.26 4.76 7.05
C ALA A 189 7.53 3.73 5.94
N VAL A 190 7.05 3.98 4.72
CA VAL A 190 7.29 3.09 3.56
C VAL A 190 8.43 3.57 2.66
N ARG A 191 9.10 4.66 3.01
CA ARG A 191 10.18 5.23 2.21
C ARG A 191 11.31 4.23 2.01
N GLY A 192 11.82 4.15 0.80
CA GLY A 192 12.89 3.20 0.44
C GLY A 192 12.43 1.74 0.36
N GLY A 193 11.31 1.34 0.97
CA GLY A 193 10.70 0.02 0.77
C GLY A 193 9.69 0.01 -0.39
N HIS A 194 8.99 1.12 -0.61
CA HIS A 194 7.94 1.23 -1.64
C HIS A 194 8.51 1.35 -3.07
N HIS A 195 9.69 1.98 -3.21
CA HIS A 195 10.38 2.20 -4.49
C HIS A 195 11.78 1.57 -4.54
N GLY A 196 12.16 0.74 -3.56
CA GLY A 196 13.53 0.47 -3.09
C GLY A 196 14.64 0.02 -4.05
N ASP A 197 14.43 0.09 -5.35
CA ASP A 197 15.43 -0.13 -6.39
C ASP A 197 15.33 0.95 -7.50
N ASP A 198 15.11 2.22 -7.13
CA ASP A 198 15.30 3.39 -8.00
C ASP A 198 16.76 3.88 -8.07
#